data_AF-U3TI13-F1
#
_entry.id   AF-U3TI13-F1
#
_cell.length_a   1.000
_cell.length_b   1.000
_cell.length_c   1.000
_cell.angle_alpha   90.00
_cell.angle_beta   90.00
_cell.angle_gamma   90.00
#
_symmetry.space_group_name_H-M   'P 1'
#
loop_
_entity.id
_entity.type
_entity.pdbx_description
1 polymer ?
#
loop_
_entity_poly.entity_id
_entity_poly.type
_entity_poly.pdbx_seq_one_letter_code
_entity_poly.pdbx_strand_id
1 'polypeptide(L)'
;MLLKGRIRVGLITSRSARRLVEDILRESGFEAEVIDLPVHAIGMLSARTIAKILASKKDLLDRARSADVLVIPGHVRGDAREISRVVGRPVYKGTVSPVYIPDIIGILSSGGKLDPERPAEEVVNLGDYASKIVVKEAFRVGRVRIPLRPPPMLVVAEIPPTASEREIPRLAARMEGDGASIVAVGTGFDDEPKVVYNKVRLALSALKEAPVIAETPTMDHASSALDAGASGVIVPIGLTVELTREKRLPGDAFIMVSGERPEELASAVGGLRSSGYHKIVVDVSLSPPPLGLLESLERLRRASGLLSVPLVFSAANVAEEVQADSHGVHALLALLALEAGASLYYVVEDSYKSYRSTAEAAEAVSYASAAKALLSARIPFTRLFVVKQPRKPPKPVHPEGERVSVGYIPPAMDNAGYAHIQVDHERGVIMLTFYPRGGEPVTFEGRKPTSLLRALTSRFPVSCEHAGYIGYELAKAEIALLLGKTYIQDSPVIVPVWGEPDEGGC
;
A
#
# COMPACT_ATOMS: atom_id res chain seq x y z
N MET A 1 15.99 21.72 44.75
CA MET A 1 15.34 20.65 43.96
C MET A 1 16.43 20.06 43.08
N LEU A 2 16.84 18.81 43.36
CA LEU A 2 18.00 18.17 42.74
C LEU A 2 17.86 18.09 41.21
N LEU A 3 18.89 18.55 40.50
CA LEU A 3 19.10 18.31 39.07
C LEU A 3 19.11 16.78 38.83
N LYS A 4 18.01 16.22 38.32
CA LYS A 4 18.01 14.84 37.79
C LYS A 4 19.04 14.80 36.65
N GLY A 5 20.14 14.08 36.85
CA GLY A 5 21.12 13.82 35.79
C GLY A 5 20.43 13.24 34.57
N ARG A 6 20.73 13.80 33.39
CA ARG A 6 20.15 13.38 32.11
C ARG A 6 20.63 11.94 31.83
N ILE A 7 19.71 10.97 31.80
CA ILE A 7 20.02 9.56 31.49
C ILE A 7 20.70 9.48 30.12
N ARG A 8 21.85 8.80 30.04
CA ARG A 8 22.52 8.53 28.77
C ARG A 8 21.96 7.27 28.14
N VAL A 9 21.23 7.44 27.04
CA VAL A 9 20.68 6.34 26.24
C VAL A 9 21.70 5.92 25.18
N GLY A 10 21.97 4.62 25.06
CA GLY A 10 22.75 4.05 23.96
C GLY A 10 21.85 3.26 23.00
N LEU A 11 21.90 3.59 21.71
CA LEU A 11 21.15 2.94 20.65
C LEU A 11 22.06 1.97 19.91
N ILE A 12 21.80 0.66 20.03
CA ILE A 12 22.55 -0.35 19.29
C ILE A 12 21.90 -0.51 17.91
N THR A 13 22.66 -0.35 16.84
CA THR A 13 22.15 -0.43 15.46
C THR A 13 23.13 -1.15 14.53
N SER A 14 22.79 -1.35 13.25
CA SER A 14 23.73 -1.81 12.23
C SER A 14 24.51 -0.65 11.62
N ARG A 15 25.73 -0.92 11.13
CA ARG A 15 26.54 0.08 10.41
C ARG A 15 25.80 0.76 9.26
N SER A 16 25.01 0.00 8.52
CA SER A 16 24.15 0.50 7.43
C SER A 16 23.07 1.50 7.88
N ALA A 17 22.57 1.36 9.11
CA ALA A 17 21.48 2.17 9.66
C ALA A 17 21.99 3.31 10.55
N ARG A 18 23.30 3.41 10.79
CA ARG A 18 23.91 4.44 11.66
C ARG A 18 23.50 5.85 11.25
N ARG A 19 23.69 6.18 9.97
CA ARG A 19 23.40 7.52 9.43
C ARG A 19 21.92 7.90 9.62
N LEU A 20 21.01 6.96 9.37
CA LEU A 20 19.58 7.16 9.57
C LEU A 20 19.26 7.51 11.03
N VAL A 21 19.81 6.76 11.98
CA VAL A 21 19.60 7.01 13.42
C VAL A 21 20.18 8.36 13.84
N GLU A 22 21.38 8.70 13.37
CA GLU A 22 22.02 9.99 13.66
C GLU A 22 21.24 11.18 13.10
N ASP A 23 20.68 11.05 11.89
CA ASP A 23 19.86 12.09 11.27
C ASP A 23 18.55 12.30 12.06
N ILE A 24 17.89 11.23 12.51
CA ILE A 24 16.69 11.29 13.37
C ILE A 24 16.99 11.98 14.71
N LEU A 25 18.12 11.65 15.35
CA LEU A 25 18.54 12.29 16.61
C LEU A 25 18.77 13.79 16.41
N ARG A 26 19.43 14.17 15.31
CA ARG A 26 19.72 15.56 14.97
C ARG A 26 18.45 16.37 14.72
N GLU A 27 17.50 15.83 13.96
CA GLU A 27 16.24 16.48 13.64
C GLU A 27 15.33 16.61 14.87
N SER A 28 15.37 15.63 15.77
CA SER A 28 14.56 15.63 17.00
C SER A 28 15.18 16.40 18.17
N GLY A 29 16.47 16.75 18.10
CA GLY A 29 17.19 17.43 19.18
C GLY A 29 17.53 16.55 20.38
N PHE A 30 17.34 15.23 20.28
CA PHE A 30 17.73 14.28 21.32
C PHE A 30 19.20 13.85 21.18
N GLU A 31 19.85 13.62 22.32
CA GLU A 31 21.21 13.09 22.38
C GLU A 31 21.17 11.63 22.83
N ALA A 32 21.82 10.75 22.07
CA ALA A 32 22.01 9.35 22.40
C ALA A 32 23.32 8.83 21.79
N GLU A 33 23.95 7.85 22.46
CA GLU A 33 25.15 7.20 21.94
C GLU A 33 24.77 6.14 20.90
N VAL A 34 25.13 6.37 19.63
CA VAL A 34 24.82 5.41 18.54
C VAL A 34 25.93 4.37 18.40
N ILE A 35 25.67 3.15 18.85
CA ILE A 35 26.60 2.00 18.85
C ILE A 35 26.30 1.13 17.63
N ASP A 36 27.07 1.31 16.56
CA ASP A 36 26.88 0.54 15.33
C ASP A 36 27.69 -0.77 15.34
N LEU A 37 26.98 -1.88 15.18
CA LEU A 37 27.58 -3.19 15.00
C LEU A 37 28.10 -3.37 13.57
N PRO A 38 29.21 -4.11 13.36
CA PRO A 38 29.83 -4.35 12.05
C PRO A 38 29.04 -5.39 11.22
N VAL A 39 27.75 -5.13 11.03
CA VAL A 39 26.80 -6.00 10.33
C VAL A 39 25.92 -5.16 9.40
N HIS A 40 25.39 -5.77 8.33
CA HIS A 40 24.54 -5.08 7.37
C HIS A 40 23.09 -4.92 7.85
N ALA A 41 22.56 -5.84 8.65
CA ALA A 41 21.19 -5.77 9.15
C ALA A 41 21.10 -6.38 10.56
N ILE A 42 21.02 -5.52 11.58
CA ILE A 42 20.92 -5.96 12.98
C ILE A 42 19.63 -6.72 13.26
N GLY A 43 18.56 -6.42 12.51
CA GLY A 43 17.25 -7.05 12.61
C GLY A 43 17.18 -8.55 12.34
N MET A 44 18.15 -9.09 11.61
CA MET A 44 18.22 -10.53 11.33
C MET A 44 18.87 -11.31 12.48
N LEU A 45 19.52 -10.60 13.41
CA LEU A 45 20.26 -11.20 14.51
C LEU A 45 19.34 -11.54 15.69
N SER A 46 19.84 -12.44 16.54
CA SER A 46 19.28 -12.66 17.87
C SER A 46 19.99 -11.77 18.90
N ALA A 47 19.32 -11.48 20.02
CA ALA A 47 19.94 -10.80 21.15
C ALA A 47 21.21 -11.52 21.63
N ARG A 48 21.22 -12.86 21.60
CA ARG A 48 22.40 -13.69 21.91
C ARG A 48 23.55 -13.46 20.94
N THR A 49 23.28 -13.32 19.65
CA THR A 49 24.29 -13.01 18.63
C THR A 49 24.87 -11.61 18.85
N ILE A 50 24.03 -10.62 19.14
CA ILE A 50 24.47 -9.25 19.46
C ILE A 50 25.38 -9.24 20.69
N ALA A 51 24.97 -9.95 21.76
CA ALA A 51 25.77 -10.09 22.98
C ALA A 51 27.16 -10.67 22.70
N LYS A 52 27.26 -11.70 21.84
CA LYS A 52 28.55 -12.26 21.39
C LYS A 52 29.41 -11.25 20.63
N ILE A 53 28.80 -10.47 19.71
CA ILE A 53 29.52 -9.46 18.94
C ILE A 53 30.11 -8.40 19.88
N LEU A 54 29.30 -7.87 20.81
CA LEU A 54 29.76 -6.90 21.81
C LEU A 54 30.87 -7.48 22.68
N ALA A 55 30.72 -8.70 23.20
CA ALA A 55 31.75 -9.37 23.99
C ALA A 55 33.07 -9.56 23.23
N SER A 56 33.01 -9.80 21.92
CA SER A 56 34.19 -10.02 21.07
C SER A 56 34.95 -8.75 20.70
N LYS A 57 34.38 -7.55 20.94
CA LYS A 57 34.94 -6.27 20.51
C LYS A 57 34.97 -5.27 21.66
N LYS A 58 36.14 -5.13 22.28
CA LYS A 58 36.36 -4.27 23.46
C LYS A 58 35.84 -2.84 23.27
N ASP A 59 36.14 -2.21 22.14
CA ASP A 59 35.69 -0.84 21.84
C ASP A 59 34.15 -0.69 21.85
N LEU A 60 33.43 -1.62 21.21
CA LEU A 60 31.95 -1.61 21.21
C LEU A 60 31.38 -1.88 22.60
N LEU A 61 32.03 -2.75 23.38
CA LEU A 61 31.61 -3.06 24.74
C LEU A 61 31.81 -1.87 25.68
N ASP A 62 32.92 -1.16 25.55
CA ASP A 62 33.22 0.02 26.38
C ASP A 62 32.23 1.15 26.08
N ARG A 63 31.90 1.37 24.80
CA ARG A 63 30.83 2.28 24.35
C ARG A 63 29.43 1.85 24.80
N ALA A 64 29.14 0.55 24.83
CA ALA A 64 27.89 0.05 25.39
C ALA A 64 27.80 0.27 26.91
N ARG A 65 28.94 0.25 27.62
CA ARG A 65 29.03 0.45 29.07
C ARG A 65 28.99 1.91 29.50
N SER A 66 29.31 2.86 28.61
CA SER A 66 29.22 4.31 28.88
C SER A 66 27.79 4.82 28.96
N ALA A 67 26.84 4.13 28.32
CA ALA A 67 25.42 4.40 28.44
C ALA A 67 24.84 3.89 29.78
N ASP A 68 23.83 4.59 30.30
CA ASP A 68 23.09 4.18 31.50
C ASP A 68 22.03 3.13 31.17
N VAL A 69 21.45 3.20 29.96
CA VAL A 69 20.47 2.26 29.41
C VAL A 69 20.73 2.05 27.92
N LEU A 70 20.51 0.82 27.44
CA LEU A 70 20.65 0.46 26.04
C LEU A 70 19.32 0.09 25.41
N VAL A 71 19.19 0.38 24.13
CA VAL A 71 18.03 0.03 23.32
C VAL A 71 18.49 -0.69 22.06
N ILE A 72 17.90 -1.85 21.80
CA ILE A 72 18.04 -2.58 20.53
C ILE A 72 16.77 -2.41 19.68
N PRO A 73 16.82 -2.57 18.35
CA PRO A 73 15.63 -2.48 17.52
C PRO A 73 14.58 -3.53 17.90
N GLY A 74 13.30 -3.18 17.82
CA GLY A 74 12.19 -4.02 18.29
C GLY A 74 12.10 -5.39 17.60
N HIS A 75 12.50 -5.47 16.32
CA HIS A 75 12.49 -6.71 15.54
C HIS A 75 13.64 -7.69 15.82
N VAL A 76 14.58 -7.34 16.71
CA VAL A 76 15.63 -8.28 17.13
C VAL A 76 14.99 -9.48 17.84
N ARG A 77 15.40 -10.68 17.44
CA ARG A 77 14.85 -11.94 17.99
C ARG A 77 15.40 -12.25 19.37
N GLY A 78 14.53 -12.77 20.25
CA GLY A 78 14.89 -13.18 21.61
C GLY A 78 14.93 -12.03 22.62
N ASP A 79 15.35 -12.37 23.83
CA ASP A 79 15.32 -11.50 25.01
C ASP A 79 16.57 -10.60 25.11
N ALA A 80 16.35 -9.29 25.20
CA ALA A 80 17.41 -8.27 25.34
C ALA A 80 18.24 -8.42 26.62
N ARG A 81 17.75 -9.14 27.64
CA ARG A 81 18.51 -9.46 28.86
C ARG A 81 19.77 -10.28 28.57
N GLU A 82 19.82 -11.03 27.46
CA GLU A 82 21.05 -11.69 26.98
C GLU A 82 22.21 -10.68 26.81
N ILE A 83 21.90 -9.49 26.29
CA ILE A 83 22.89 -8.41 26.10
C ILE A 83 23.17 -7.73 27.44
N SER A 84 22.14 -7.56 28.27
CA SER A 84 22.29 -6.95 29.61
C SER A 84 23.33 -7.70 30.46
N ARG A 85 23.34 -9.05 30.39
CA ARG A 85 24.31 -9.89 31.12
C ARG A 85 25.76 -9.66 30.68
N VAL A 86 25.99 -9.31 29.41
CA VAL A 86 27.34 -9.05 28.88
C VAL A 86 27.80 -7.63 29.16
N VAL A 87 26.92 -6.65 28.96
CA VAL A 87 27.27 -5.23 29.09
C VAL A 87 27.27 -4.80 30.56
N GLY A 88 26.39 -5.35 31.39
CA GLY A 88 26.18 -4.91 32.78
C GLY A 88 25.28 -3.67 32.89
N ARG A 89 24.50 -3.37 31.85
CA ARG A 89 23.53 -2.26 31.79
C ARG A 89 22.15 -2.81 31.43
N PRO A 90 21.05 -2.15 31.85
CA PRO A 90 19.71 -2.49 31.36
C PRO A 90 19.63 -2.34 29.84
N VAL A 91 19.11 -3.36 29.16
CA VAL A 91 18.86 -3.35 27.72
C VAL A 91 17.39 -3.64 27.49
N TYR A 92 16.75 -2.81 26.68
CA TYR A 92 15.35 -2.99 26.29
C TYR A 92 15.21 -3.17 24.78
N LYS A 93 14.13 -3.80 24.35
CA LYS A 93 13.66 -3.67 22.99
C LYS A 93 13.02 -2.30 22.81
N GLY A 94 13.50 -1.59 21.80
CA GLY A 94 12.93 -0.35 21.35
C GLY A 94 11.86 -0.58 20.30
N THR A 95 11.71 0.44 19.48
CA THR A 95 10.78 0.47 18.36
C THR A 95 11.23 -0.43 17.20
N VAL A 96 10.27 -1.02 16.48
CA VAL A 96 10.47 -1.62 15.16
C VAL A 96 10.75 -0.54 14.12
N SER A 97 10.08 0.61 14.26
CA SER A 97 10.21 1.77 13.36
C SER A 97 11.17 2.83 13.91
N PRO A 98 12.26 3.18 13.19
CA PRO A 98 13.21 4.21 13.64
C PRO A 98 12.59 5.60 13.92
N VAL A 99 11.43 5.92 13.32
CA VAL A 99 10.77 7.23 13.51
C VAL A 99 10.36 7.50 14.96
N TYR A 100 10.22 6.44 15.76
CA TYR A 100 9.85 6.52 17.17
C TYR A 100 11.05 6.57 18.11
N ILE A 101 12.30 6.58 17.60
CA ILE A 101 13.49 6.74 18.44
C ILE A 101 13.38 7.97 19.38
N PRO A 102 12.87 9.15 18.95
CA PRO A 102 12.65 10.28 19.84
C PRO A 102 11.66 9.97 20.97
N ASP A 103 10.55 9.29 20.67
CA ASP A 103 9.55 8.85 21.66
C ASP A 103 10.17 7.87 22.67
N ILE A 104 10.95 6.89 22.21
CA ILE A 104 11.70 5.94 23.05
C ILE A 104 12.64 6.69 24.01
N ILE A 105 13.44 7.64 23.50
CA ILE A 105 14.35 8.41 24.33
C ILE A 105 13.59 9.29 25.32
N GLY A 106 12.48 9.91 24.90
CA GLY A 106 11.62 10.73 25.76
C GLY A 106 11.02 9.92 26.93
N ILE A 107 10.52 8.70 26.66
CA ILE A 107 10.00 7.78 27.67
C ILE A 107 11.10 7.41 28.68
N LEU A 108 12.27 6.97 28.19
CA LEU A 108 13.38 6.57 29.06
C LEU A 108 13.92 7.75 29.88
N SER A 109 14.04 8.93 29.27
CA SER A 109 14.51 10.16 29.94
C SER A 109 13.54 10.64 31.02
N SER A 110 12.25 10.35 30.87
CA SER A 110 11.20 10.66 31.85
C SER A 110 11.12 9.63 33.00
N GLY A 111 11.97 8.59 32.97
CA GLY A 111 11.98 7.51 33.95
C GLY A 111 11.03 6.35 33.63
N GLY A 112 10.42 6.35 32.43
CA GLY A 112 9.67 5.22 31.91
C GLY A 112 10.58 4.01 31.63
N LYS A 113 9.97 2.84 31.50
CA LYS A 113 10.66 1.59 31.16
C LYS A 113 10.03 0.98 29.92
N LEU A 114 10.86 0.31 29.13
CA LEU A 114 10.45 -0.52 28.02
C LEU A 114 10.54 -2.00 28.42
N ASP A 115 10.22 -2.89 27.50
CA ASP A 115 10.21 -4.33 27.74
C ASP A 115 11.45 -4.98 27.08
N PRO A 116 12.11 -5.97 27.72
CA PRO A 116 13.26 -6.65 27.13
C PRO A 116 12.89 -7.70 26.07
N GLU A 117 11.63 -8.14 26.01
CA GLU A 117 11.16 -9.21 25.13
C GLU A 117 10.23 -8.71 24.02
N ARG A 118 9.41 -7.69 24.31
CA ARG A 118 8.43 -7.13 23.36
C ARG A 118 8.86 -5.78 22.78
N PRO A 119 8.62 -5.52 21.48
CA PRO A 119 8.83 -4.20 20.87
C PRO A 119 8.05 -3.09 21.58
N ALA A 120 8.55 -1.85 21.48
CA ALA A 120 7.94 -0.69 22.11
C ALA A 120 6.49 -0.47 21.70
N GLU A 121 6.16 -0.70 20.43
CA GLU A 121 4.80 -0.58 19.87
C GLU A 121 3.75 -1.44 20.62
N GLU A 122 4.17 -2.56 21.24
CA GLU A 122 3.27 -3.46 21.98
C GLU A 122 3.11 -3.08 23.46
N VAL A 123 4.01 -2.23 23.99
CA VAL A 123 4.13 -2.00 25.44
C VAL A 123 3.92 -0.56 25.85
N VAL A 124 4.07 0.39 24.93
CA VAL A 124 3.87 1.82 25.18
C VAL A 124 3.06 2.45 24.05
N ASN A 125 2.30 3.49 24.39
CA ASN A 125 1.60 4.28 23.38
C ASN A 125 2.59 5.25 22.72
N LEU A 126 2.86 5.04 21.43
CA LEU A 126 3.72 5.90 20.63
C LEU A 126 2.85 6.92 19.87
N GLY A 127 3.42 8.06 19.50
CA GLY A 127 2.67 9.07 18.75
C GLY A 127 2.13 8.56 17.40
N ASP A 128 1.07 9.18 16.89
CA ASP A 128 0.54 8.88 15.56
C ASP A 128 1.59 9.20 14.48
N TYR A 129 1.96 8.23 13.65
CA TYR A 129 2.94 8.43 12.58
C TYR A 129 2.45 9.42 11.53
N ALA A 130 1.14 9.52 11.31
CA ALA A 130 0.58 10.43 10.32
C ALA A 130 0.85 11.89 10.70
N SER A 131 0.89 12.21 12.00
CA SER A 131 1.24 13.54 12.50
C SER A 131 2.69 13.96 12.17
N LYS A 132 3.56 13.01 11.84
CA LYS A 132 4.96 13.25 11.47
C LYS A 132 5.12 13.57 9.97
N ILE A 133 4.07 13.43 9.16
CA ILE A 133 4.11 13.75 7.73
C ILE A 133 3.91 15.25 7.52
N VAL A 134 4.97 15.96 7.12
CA VAL A 134 4.89 17.38 6.76
C VAL A 134 4.61 17.52 5.27
N VAL A 135 3.37 17.91 4.93
CA VAL A 135 2.94 18.08 3.53
C VAL A 135 3.25 19.50 3.06
N LYS A 136 4.19 19.62 2.11
CA LYS A 136 4.38 20.88 1.36
C LYS A 136 3.44 20.91 0.18
N GLU A 137 2.37 21.71 0.28
CA GLU A 137 1.41 21.94 -0.80
C GLU A 137 2.09 22.69 -1.97
N ALA A 138 1.91 22.20 -3.20
CA ALA A 138 2.34 22.91 -4.41
C ALA A 138 1.24 23.87 -4.89
N PHE A 139 0.00 23.36 -5.02
CA PHE A 139 -1.20 24.13 -5.38
C PHE A 139 -2.46 23.27 -5.16
N ARG A 140 -3.65 23.84 -5.44
CA ARG A 140 -4.94 23.14 -5.38
C ARG A 140 -5.59 22.99 -6.75
N VAL A 141 -6.31 21.88 -6.92
CA VAL A 141 -7.21 21.62 -8.05
C VAL A 141 -8.56 21.24 -7.45
N GLY A 142 -9.55 22.13 -7.55
CA GLY A 142 -10.77 22.02 -6.75
C GLY A 142 -10.44 21.98 -5.25
N ARG A 143 -10.87 20.92 -4.56
CA ARG A 143 -10.58 20.68 -3.13
C ARG A 143 -9.31 19.86 -2.90
N VAL A 144 -8.68 19.36 -3.96
CA VAL A 144 -7.52 18.47 -3.87
C VAL A 144 -6.24 19.30 -3.70
N ARG A 145 -5.49 19.01 -2.63
CA ARG A 145 -4.18 19.64 -2.33
C ARG A 145 -3.07 18.82 -2.97
N ILE A 146 -2.49 19.32 -4.07
CA ILE A 146 -1.41 18.61 -4.77
C ILE A 146 -0.11 18.79 -3.98
N PRO A 147 0.52 17.70 -3.49
CA PRO A 147 1.77 17.79 -2.76
C PRO A 147 2.93 18.05 -3.73
N LEU A 148 3.92 18.84 -3.30
CA LEU A 148 5.14 19.02 -4.09
C LEU A 148 5.96 17.73 -4.17
N ARG A 149 5.99 16.95 -3.09
CA ARG A 149 6.68 15.67 -2.96
C ARG A 149 5.91 14.77 -2.00
N PRO A 150 6.06 13.44 -2.10
CA PRO A 150 5.43 12.50 -1.18
C PRO A 150 6.15 12.46 0.19
N PRO A 151 5.49 11.97 1.24
CA PRO A 151 4.07 11.61 1.31
C PRO A 151 3.14 12.81 1.63
N PRO A 152 1.84 12.75 1.29
CA PRO A 152 1.16 11.66 0.60
C PRO A 152 1.47 11.66 -0.92
N MET A 153 1.24 10.53 -1.59
CA MET A 153 0.97 10.55 -3.03
C MET A 153 -0.55 10.56 -3.24
N LEU A 154 -1.00 11.08 -4.38
CA LEU A 154 -2.42 11.08 -4.76
C LEU A 154 -2.65 10.20 -5.98
N VAL A 155 -3.75 9.43 -5.99
CA VAL A 155 -4.10 8.57 -7.12
C VAL A 155 -4.82 9.37 -8.19
N VAL A 156 -4.34 9.27 -9.43
CA VAL A 156 -5.03 9.73 -10.63
C VAL A 156 -5.51 8.50 -11.38
N ALA A 157 -6.83 8.32 -11.51
CA ALA A 157 -7.41 7.17 -12.19
C ALA A 157 -7.95 7.56 -13.56
N GLU A 158 -7.49 6.90 -14.60
CA GLU A 158 -7.92 7.14 -15.97
C GLU A 158 -9.10 6.26 -16.35
N ILE A 159 -10.14 6.89 -16.88
CA ILE A 159 -11.18 6.23 -17.67
C ILE A 159 -10.59 5.99 -19.07
N PRO A 160 -10.41 4.72 -19.50
CA PRO A 160 -9.75 4.41 -20.76
C PRO A 160 -10.46 5.07 -21.96
N PRO A 161 -9.72 5.40 -23.04
CA PRO A 161 -10.30 6.00 -24.25
C PRO A 161 -11.37 5.11 -24.91
N THR A 162 -11.27 3.80 -24.70
CA THR A 162 -12.17 2.76 -25.22
C THR A 162 -13.51 2.67 -24.48
N ALA A 163 -13.66 3.36 -23.33
CA ALA A 163 -14.88 3.35 -22.55
C ALA A 163 -16.04 4.01 -23.32
N SER A 164 -17.19 3.31 -23.40
CA SER A 164 -18.38 3.86 -24.03
C SER A 164 -19.02 4.95 -23.17
N GLU A 165 -19.71 5.92 -23.79
CA GLU A 165 -20.42 6.99 -23.07
C GLU A 165 -21.36 6.48 -21.97
N ARG A 166 -21.95 5.29 -22.16
CA ARG A 166 -22.84 4.65 -21.17
C ARG A 166 -22.10 4.15 -19.93
N GLU A 167 -20.82 3.81 -20.06
CA GLU A 167 -20.01 3.26 -18.97
C GLU A 167 -19.33 4.36 -18.15
N ILE A 168 -19.02 5.50 -18.77
CA ILE A 168 -18.25 6.61 -18.16
C ILE A 168 -18.81 7.04 -16.79
N PRO A 169 -20.12 7.36 -16.62
CA PRO A 169 -20.64 7.77 -15.32
C PRO A 169 -20.40 6.71 -14.22
N ARG A 170 -20.60 5.43 -14.56
CA ARG A 170 -20.39 4.32 -13.62
C ARG A 170 -18.92 4.12 -13.28
N LEU A 171 -18.02 4.25 -14.26
CA LEU A 171 -16.58 4.14 -14.05
C LEU A 171 -16.07 5.29 -13.19
N ALA A 172 -16.45 6.53 -13.50
CA ALA A 172 -16.06 7.72 -12.75
C ALA A 172 -16.46 7.61 -11.27
N ALA A 173 -17.74 7.31 -11.00
CA ALA A 173 -18.23 7.15 -9.63
C ALA A 173 -17.54 5.98 -8.89
N ARG A 174 -17.25 4.87 -9.59
CA ARG A 174 -16.50 3.75 -9.00
C ARG A 174 -15.08 4.17 -8.65
N MET A 175 -14.35 4.79 -9.58
CA MET A 175 -12.96 5.20 -9.38
C MET A 175 -12.83 6.20 -8.23
N GLU A 176 -13.74 7.17 -8.10
CA GLU A 176 -13.79 8.06 -6.94
C GLU A 176 -14.03 7.28 -5.64
N GLY A 177 -14.99 6.35 -5.62
CA GLY A 177 -15.24 5.48 -4.47
C GLY A 177 -14.09 4.54 -4.12
N ASP A 178 -13.32 4.11 -5.12
CA ASP A 178 -12.13 3.27 -5.00
C ASP A 178 -10.89 4.08 -4.53
N GLY A 179 -10.98 5.41 -4.40
CA GLY A 179 -9.93 6.26 -3.82
C GLY A 179 -9.18 7.15 -4.81
N ALA A 180 -9.67 7.32 -6.04
CA ALA A 180 -9.11 8.29 -6.97
C ALA A 180 -9.25 9.72 -6.42
N SER A 181 -8.13 10.43 -6.31
CA SER A 181 -8.13 11.85 -5.94
C SER A 181 -8.42 12.75 -7.13
N ILE A 182 -8.11 12.29 -8.34
CA ILE A 182 -8.40 12.96 -9.62
C ILE A 182 -8.84 11.88 -10.60
N VAL A 183 -9.84 12.17 -11.42
CA VAL A 183 -10.25 11.28 -12.53
C VAL A 183 -9.77 11.87 -13.83
N ALA A 184 -9.01 11.11 -14.61
CA ALA A 184 -8.59 11.48 -15.95
C ALA A 184 -9.53 10.84 -16.99
N VAL A 185 -9.89 11.59 -18.02
CA VAL A 185 -10.63 11.07 -19.17
C VAL A 185 -9.64 10.84 -20.31
N GLY A 186 -9.43 9.57 -20.64
CA GLY A 186 -8.64 9.14 -21.78
C GLY A 186 -9.31 9.50 -23.10
N THR A 187 -8.49 9.85 -24.09
CA THR A 187 -8.94 10.31 -25.41
C THR A 187 -8.20 9.53 -26.49
N GLY A 188 -8.93 8.96 -27.46
CA GLY A 188 -8.30 8.33 -28.61
C GLY A 188 -7.65 9.36 -29.54
N PHE A 189 -6.58 8.99 -30.25
CA PHE A 189 -5.94 9.91 -31.21
C PHE A 189 -6.87 10.38 -32.33
N ASP A 190 -7.84 9.54 -32.71
CA ASP A 190 -8.83 9.82 -33.77
C ASP A 190 -10.15 10.40 -33.21
N ASP A 191 -10.28 10.58 -31.90
CA ASP A 191 -11.48 11.19 -31.32
C ASP A 191 -11.57 12.66 -31.77
N GLU A 192 -12.78 13.14 -32.08
CA GLU A 192 -13.00 14.56 -32.33
C GLU A 192 -13.03 15.34 -31.00
N PRO A 193 -12.70 16.66 -30.99
CA PRO A 193 -12.78 17.47 -29.77
C PRO A 193 -14.14 17.42 -29.07
N LYS A 194 -15.23 17.22 -29.83
CA LYS A 194 -16.58 17.10 -29.26
C LYS A 194 -16.78 15.81 -28.46
N VAL A 195 -16.10 14.73 -28.80
CA VAL A 195 -16.13 13.47 -28.04
C VAL A 195 -15.55 13.71 -26.66
N VAL A 196 -14.40 14.38 -26.56
CA VAL A 196 -13.78 14.74 -25.28
C VAL A 196 -14.71 15.59 -24.43
N TYR A 197 -15.37 16.59 -25.03
CA TYR A 197 -16.37 17.40 -24.33
C TYR A 197 -17.45 16.54 -23.67
N ASN A 198 -18.02 15.61 -24.42
CA ASN A 198 -19.10 14.74 -23.94
C ASN A 198 -18.60 13.80 -22.84
N LYS A 199 -17.44 13.15 -23.04
CA LYS A 199 -16.83 12.25 -22.05
C LYS A 199 -16.57 12.99 -20.72
N VAL A 200 -16.03 14.21 -20.76
CA VAL A 200 -15.81 15.06 -19.56
C VAL A 200 -17.13 15.40 -18.86
N ARG A 201 -18.16 15.82 -19.61
CA ARG A 201 -19.49 16.11 -19.02
C ARG A 201 -20.11 14.89 -18.35
N LEU A 202 -19.98 13.72 -18.96
CA LEU A 202 -20.49 12.46 -18.41
C LEU A 202 -19.75 12.06 -17.13
N ALA A 203 -18.42 12.19 -17.10
CA ALA A 203 -17.63 11.92 -15.89
C ALA A 203 -18.03 12.87 -14.75
N LEU A 204 -18.08 14.18 -15.02
CA LEU A 204 -18.48 15.20 -14.05
C LEU A 204 -19.89 14.98 -13.49
N SER A 205 -20.82 14.43 -14.29
CA SER A 205 -22.20 14.19 -13.84
C SER A 205 -22.33 13.13 -12.74
N ALA A 206 -21.31 12.29 -12.54
CA ALA A 206 -21.34 11.18 -11.61
C ALA A 206 -20.39 11.34 -10.41
N LEU A 207 -19.43 12.27 -10.50
CA LEU A 207 -18.46 12.55 -9.45
C LEU A 207 -19.04 13.48 -8.40
N LYS A 208 -18.65 13.26 -7.14
CA LYS A 208 -19.08 14.08 -6.00
C LYS A 208 -18.10 15.23 -5.76
N GLU A 209 -16.81 14.92 -5.79
CA GLU A 209 -15.74 15.78 -5.25
C GLU A 209 -14.48 15.79 -6.11
N ALA A 210 -14.11 14.67 -6.73
CA ALA A 210 -12.88 14.54 -7.49
C ALA A 210 -12.93 15.42 -8.76
N PRO A 211 -11.90 16.26 -9.01
CA PRO A 211 -11.80 17.02 -10.25
C PRO A 211 -11.54 16.08 -11.42
N VAL A 212 -12.03 16.50 -12.60
CA VAL A 212 -11.76 15.83 -13.88
C VAL A 212 -10.65 16.53 -14.62
N ILE A 213 -9.69 15.77 -15.13
CA ILE A 213 -8.73 16.22 -16.15
C ILE A 213 -8.92 15.39 -17.42
N ALA A 214 -8.43 15.86 -18.56
CA ALA A 214 -8.56 15.14 -19.82
C ALA A 214 -7.22 14.99 -20.55
N GLU A 215 -6.99 13.85 -21.17
CA GLU A 215 -5.90 13.67 -22.13
C GLU A 215 -6.24 14.36 -23.45
N THR A 216 -5.30 15.15 -23.98
CA THR A 216 -5.57 16.06 -25.09
C THR A 216 -4.44 16.02 -26.13
N PRO A 217 -4.65 15.38 -27.30
CA PRO A 217 -3.62 15.27 -28.32
C PRO A 217 -3.40 16.57 -29.10
N THR A 218 -4.37 17.50 -29.08
CA THR A 218 -4.26 18.82 -29.73
C THR A 218 -4.82 19.94 -28.85
N MET A 219 -4.54 21.19 -29.23
CA MET A 219 -5.05 22.36 -28.52
C MET A 219 -6.57 22.54 -28.61
N ASP A 220 -7.21 22.03 -29.66
CA ASP A 220 -8.66 22.06 -29.79
C ASP A 220 -9.32 21.07 -28.82
N HIS A 221 -8.70 19.89 -28.62
CA HIS A 221 -9.12 18.95 -27.57
C HIS A 221 -8.97 19.58 -26.18
N ALA A 222 -7.86 20.27 -25.92
CA ALA A 222 -7.62 20.95 -24.66
C ALA A 222 -8.66 22.03 -24.36
N SER A 223 -8.97 22.88 -25.36
CA SER A 223 -10.00 23.91 -25.24
C SER A 223 -11.37 23.29 -24.97
N SER A 224 -11.72 22.26 -25.74
CA SER A 224 -12.99 21.53 -25.62
C SER A 224 -13.17 20.87 -24.24
N ALA A 225 -12.11 20.28 -23.68
CA ALA A 225 -12.14 19.69 -22.35
C ALA A 225 -12.38 20.74 -21.25
N LEU A 226 -11.71 21.89 -21.33
CA LEU A 226 -11.91 22.97 -20.36
C LEU A 226 -13.31 23.60 -20.49
N ASP A 227 -13.83 23.77 -21.71
CA ASP A 227 -15.20 24.24 -21.95
C ASP A 227 -16.27 23.26 -21.42
N ALA A 228 -15.94 21.97 -21.36
CA ALA A 228 -16.76 20.95 -20.73
C ALA A 228 -16.71 21.00 -19.18
N GLY A 229 -15.79 21.78 -18.61
CA GLY A 229 -15.62 21.93 -17.16
C GLY A 229 -14.51 21.07 -16.57
N ALA A 230 -13.61 20.50 -17.38
CA ALA A 230 -12.40 19.88 -16.85
C ALA A 230 -11.58 20.92 -16.06
N SER A 231 -11.02 20.50 -14.92
CA SER A 231 -10.16 21.33 -14.09
C SER A 231 -8.75 21.50 -14.69
N GLY A 232 -8.40 20.67 -15.68
CA GLY A 232 -7.13 20.71 -16.36
C GLY A 232 -6.98 19.68 -17.46
N VAL A 233 -5.80 19.68 -18.07
CA VAL A 233 -5.49 18.89 -19.27
C VAL A 233 -4.13 18.21 -19.15
N ILE A 234 -4.01 17.05 -19.80
CA ILE A 234 -2.75 16.34 -20.03
C ILE A 234 -2.35 16.62 -21.47
N VAL A 235 -1.17 17.21 -21.65
CA VAL A 235 -0.65 17.61 -22.97
C VAL A 235 0.71 16.98 -23.21
N PRO A 236 1.00 16.51 -24.43
CA PRO A 236 2.35 16.12 -24.79
C PRO A 236 3.26 17.36 -24.82
N ILE A 237 4.54 17.18 -24.49
CA ILE A 237 5.53 18.26 -24.42
C ILE A 237 5.56 19.15 -25.68
N GLY A 238 5.27 18.60 -26.86
CA GLY A 238 5.23 19.35 -28.13
C GLY A 238 4.23 20.51 -28.15
N LEU A 239 3.09 20.39 -27.45
CA LEU A 239 2.07 21.46 -27.39
C LEU A 239 2.44 22.62 -26.45
N THR A 240 3.47 22.44 -25.61
CA THR A 240 3.89 23.50 -24.67
C THR A 240 4.42 24.74 -25.38
N VAL A 241 4.92 24.61 -26.60
CA VAL A 241 5.38 25.74 -27.43
C VAL A 241 4.22 26.63 -27.82
N GLU A 242 3.11 26.04 -28.29
CA GLU A 242 1.90 26.77 -28.66
C GLU A 242 1.27 27.43 -27.43
N LEU A 243 1.16 26.69 -26.31
CA LEU A 243 0.71 27.24 -25.03
C LEU A 243 1.51 28.46 -24.57
N THR A 244 2.84 28.39 -24.71
CA THR A 244 3.73 29.48 -24.29
C THR A 244 3.57 30.72 -25.17
N ARG A 245 3.38 30.54 -26.48
CA ARG A 245 3.30 31.64 -27.47
C ARG A 245 1.91 32.28 -27.53
N GLU A 246 0.87 31.45 -27.58
CA GLU A 246 -0.49 31.87 -27.92
C GLU A 246 -1.40 31.98 -26.69
N LYS A 247 -1.00 31.37 -25.56
CA LYS A 247 -1.76 31.38 -24.30
C LYS A 247 -3.23 31.00 -24.46
N ARG A 248 -3.51 30.00 -25.31
CA ARG A 248 -4.86 29.56 -25.66
C ARG A 248 -5.69 29.03 -24.49
N LEU A 249 -5.04 28.67 -23.36
CA LEU A 249 -5.73 28.17 -22.16
C LEU A 249 -5.75 29.21 -21.03
N PRO A 250 -6.74 29.17 -20.11
CA PRO A 250 -6.77 29.99 -18.91
C PRO A 250 -5.51 29.82 -18.05
N GLY A 251 -4.94 30.92 -17.54
CA GLY A 251 -3.69 30.88 -16.76
C GLY A 251 -3.75 30.05 -15.46
N ASP A 252 -4.95 29.86 -14.91
CA ASP A 252 -5.18 29.05 -13.73
C ASP A 252 -5.52 27.58 -14.03
N ALA A 253 -5.52 27.17 -15.30
CA ALA A 253 -5.71 25.78 -15.71
C ALA A 253 -4.61 24.88 -15.13
N PHE A 254 -5.01 23.69 -14.67
CA PHE A 254 -4.07 22.63 -14.33
C PHE A 254 -3.50 22.01 -15.60
N ILE A 255 -2.18 21.96 -15.72
CA ILE A 255 -1.49 21.42 -16.89
C ILE A 255 -0.55 20.29 -16.44
N MET A 256 -0.81 19.09 -16.93
CA MET A 256 0.10 17.96 -16.82
C MET A 256 0.85 17.83 -18.15
N VAL A 257 2.18 18.00 -18.11
CA VAL A 257 3.03 17.87 -19.30
C VAL A 257 3.67 16.49 -19.30
N SER A 258 3.42 15.70 -20.33
CA SER A 258 4.03 14.38 -20.50
C SER A 258 5.21 14.43 -21.47
N GLY A 259 6.30 13.76 -21.11
CA GLY A 259 7.47 13.59 -21.96
C GLY A 259 8.57 12.74 -21.31
N GLU A 260 9.66 12.54 -22.05
CA GLU A 260 10.68 11.57 -21.68
C GLU A 260 11.96 12.18 -21.09
N ARG A 261 12.37 13.36 -21.57
CA ARG A 261 13.69 13.94 -21.25
C ARG A 261 13.57 15.01 -20.15
N PRO A 262 14.21 14.81 -18.98
CA PRO A 262 14.11 15.76 -17.85
C PRO A 262 14.48 17.20 -18.20
N GLU A 263 15.49 17.40 -19.05
CA GLU A 263 15.99 18.72 -19.45
C GLU A 263 14.97 19.48 -20.33
N GLU A 264 14.29 18.77 -21.22
CA GLU A 264 13.25 19.35 -22.07
C GLU A 264 12.01 19.70 -21.27
N LEU A 265 11.63 18.81 -20.35
CA LEU A 265 10.53 19.06 -19.40
C LEU A 265 10.84 20.29 -18.53
N ALA A 266 12.09 20.47 -18.08
CA ALA A 266 12.52 21.67 -17.37
C ALA A 266 12.38 22.94 -18.22
N SER A 267 12.79 22.90 -19.49
CA SER A 267 12.60 24.01 -20.41
C SER A 267 11.11 24.33 -20.63
N ALA A 268 10.28 23.32 -20.82
CA ALA A 268 8.83 23.47 -21.01
C ALA A 268 8.17 24.08 -19.76
N VAL A 269 8.50 23.60 -18.56
CA VAL A 269 8.01 24.16 -17.29
C VAL A 269 8.42 25.63 -17.15
N GLY A 270 9.66 25.99 -17.51
CA GLY A 270 10.13 27.37 -17.49
C GLY A 270 9.33 28.27 -18.44
N GLY A 271 9.09 27.82 -19.67
CA GLY A 271 8.27 28.52 -20.67
C GLY A 271 6.84 28.75 -20.19
N LEU A 272 6.16 27.69 -19.73
CA LEU A 272 4.80 27.76 -19.21
C LEU A 272 4.68 28.72 -18.02
N ARG A 273 5.61 28.67 -17.06
CA ARG A 273 5.65 29.59 -15.92
C ARG A 273 5.80 31.05 -16.34
N SER A 274 6.68 31.31 -17.30
CA SER A 274 6.93 32.65 -17.83
C SER A 274 5.72 33.20 -18.58
N SER A 275 4.88 32.32 -19.13
CA SER A 275 3.63 32.67 -19.81
C SER A 275 2.41 32.79 -18.88
N GLY A 276 2.55 32.50 -17.58
CA GLY A 276 1.52 32.71 -16.56
C GLY A 276 0.82 31.44 -16.06
N TYR A 277 1.29 30.26 -16.46
CA TYR A 277 0.77 28.98 -15.97
C TYR A 277 1.54 28.54 -14.72
N HIS A 278 0.84 28.30 -13.62
CA HIS A 278 1.48 27.97 -12.34
C HIS A 278 1.10 26.60 -11.76
N LYS A 279 -0.04 26.03 -12.17
CA LYS A 279 -0.50 24.71 -11.75
C LYS A 279 0.01 23.62 -12.68
N ILE A 280 1.33 23.43 -12.69
CA ILE A 280 2.02 22.52 -13.60
C ILE A 280 2.45 21.25 -12.87
N VAL A 281 2.20 20.09 -13.49
CA VAL A 281 2.74 18.79 -13.11
C VAL A 281 3.50 18.20 -14.28
N VAL A 282 4.55 17.44 -14.01
CA VAL A 282 5.32 16.74 -15.05
C VAL A 282 5.15 15.24 -14.92
N ASP A 283 4.69 14.62 -16.00
CA ASP A 283 4.70 13.17 -16.19
C ASP A 283 5.95 12.77 -16.96
N VAL A 284 6.82 11.99 -16.31
CA VAL A 284 8.02 11.42 -16.95
C VAL A 284 7.65 10.03 -17.41
N SER A 285 7.46 9.85 -18.72
CA SER A 285 6.92 8.63 -19.29
C SER A 285 7.79 7.41 -18.93
N LEU A 286 7.18 6.41 -18.30
CA LEU A 286 7.85 5.16 -17.95
C LEU A 286 7.79 4.17 -19.11
N SER A 287 8.89 3.48 -19.36
CA SER A 287 8.96 2.42 -20.38
C SER A 287 8.53 1.08 -19.77
N PRO A 288 7.84 0.21 -20.52
CA PRO A 288 7.44 -1.10 -20.02
C PRO A 288 8.66 -2.01 -19.82
N PRO A 289 8.65 -2.95 -18.85
CA PRO A 289 9.69 -3.97 -18.76
C PRO A 289 9.51 -5.03 -19.85
N PRO A 290 10.59 -5.55 -20.47
CA PRO A 290 12.01 -5.24 -20.27
C PRO A 290 12.55 -4.13 -21.20
N LEU A 291 11.69 -3.29 -21.80
CA LEU A 291 12.06 -2.32 -22.85
C LEU A 291 12.67 -1.00 -22.33
N GLY A 292 13.08 -0.93 -21.06
CA GLY A 292 13.75 0.26 -20.50
C GLY A 292 13.16 0.83 -19.21
N LEU A 293 12.41 0.03 -18.43
CA LEU A 293 11.77 0.47 -17.19
C LEU A 293 12.81 1.10 -16.23
N LEU A 294 13.96 0.46 -16.03
CA LEU A 294 14.98 0.95 -15.11
C LEU A 294 15.51 2.32 -15.53
N GLU A 295 15.83 2.49 -16.81
CA GLU A 295 16.31 3.74 -17.40
C GLU A 295 15.25 4.84 -17.28
N SER A 296 13.97 4.51 -17.42
CA SER A 296 12.87 5.46 -17.21
C SER A 296 12.69 5.88 -15.74
N LEU A 297 12.92 4.98 -14.79
CA LEU A 297 12.93 5.29 -13.36
C LEU A 297 14.11 6.21 -12.99
N GLU A 298 15.28 5.99 -13.58
CA GLU A 298 16.43 6.89 -13.42
C GLU A 298 16.12 8.30 -13.96
N ARG A 299 15.46 8.40 -15.12
CA ARG A 299 14.98 9.67 -15.69
C ARG A 299 14.02 10.37 -14.75
N LEU A 300 13.03 9.67 -14.19
CA LEU A 300 12.10 10.22 -13.20
C LEU A 300 12.85 10.71 -11.95
N ARG A 301 13.79 9.92 -11.43
CA ARG A 301 14.58 10.29 -10.24
C ARG A 301 15.45 11.53 -10.48
N ARG A 302 16.01 11.67 -11.69
CA ARG A 302 16.75 12.85 -12.14
C ARG A 302 15.83 14.06 -12.26
N ALA A 303 14.66 13.91 -12.89
CA ALA A 303 13.65 14.95 -12.99
C ALA A 303 13.24 15.49 -11.61
N SER A 304 13.11 14.61 -10.61
CA SER A 304 12.81 15.00 -9.22
C SER A 304 13.86 15.90 -8.59
N GLY A 305 15.12 15.79 -9.00
CA GLY A 305 16.21 16.68 -8.56
C GLY A 305 16.28 17.99 -9.35
N LEU A 306 15.87 17.99 -10.63
CA LEU A 306 15.93 19.14 -11.52
C LEU A 306 14.70 20.07 -11.42
N LEU A 307 13.52 19.49 -11.16
CA LEU A 307 12.25 20.18 -11.28
C LEU A 307 11.64 20.51 -9.92
N SER A 308 11.29 21.78 -9.71
CA SER A 308 10.57 22.24 -8.51
C SER A 308 9.04 22.20 -8.71
N VAL A 309 8.52 21.16 -9.37
CA VAL A 309 7.08 20.92 -9.62
C VAL A 309 6.71 19.48 -9.21
N PRO A 310 5.44 19.20 -8.89
CA PRO A 310 4.97 17.83 -8.66
C PRO A 310 5.26 16.93 -9.87
N LEU A 311 5.56 15.67 -9.60
CA LEU A 311 5.83 14.67 -10.64
C LEU A 311 4.77 13.56 -10.63
N VAL A 312 4.52 12.97 -11.80
CA VAL A 312 3.67 11.78 -11.96
C VAL A 312 4.55 10.54 -12.08
N PHE A 313 4.09 9.46 -11.48
CA PHE A 313 4.52 8.10 -11.77
C PHE A 313 3.36 7.37 -12.44
N SER A 314 3.46 7.08 -13.74
CA SER A 314 2.44 6.28 -14.44
C SER A 314 2.71 4.80 -14.29
N ALA A 315 1.83 4.11 -13.57
CA ALA A 315 1.93 2.67 -13.37
C ALA A 315 1.43 1.86 -14.58
N ALA A 316 0.71 2.49 -15.52
CA ALA A 316 -0.02 1.81 -16.60
C ALA A 316 0.89 0.88 -17.41
N ASN A 317 2.01 1.39 -17.91
CA ASN A 317 2.97 0.66 -18.76
C ASN A 317 3.68 -0.50 -18.04
N VAL A 318 3.50 -0.66 -16.72
CA VAL A 318 4.10 -1.76 -15.96
C VAL A 318 3.03 -2.68 -15.39
N ALA A 319 2.03 -2.10 -14.73
CA ALA A 319 0.94 -2.84 -14.12
C ALA A 319 0.08 -3.56 -15.16
N GLU A 320 -0.04 -3.08 -16.40
CA GLU A 320 -0.72 -3.80 -17.48
C GLU A 320 0.16 -4.92 -18.08
N GLU A 321 1.42 -4.63 -18.36
CA GLU A 321 2.30 -5.51 -19.13
C GLU A 321 2.82 -6.73 -18.32
N VAL A 322 3.12 -6.54 -17.04
CA VAL A 322 3.68 -7.60 -16.19
C VAL A 322 2.63 -8.70 -15.94
N GLN A 323 2.96 -9.95 -16.26
CA GLN A 323 2.08 -11.11 -16.05
C GLN A 323 2.08 -11.59 -14.59
N ALA A 324 1.58 -10.74 -13.69
CA ALA A 324 1.38 -11.00 -12.27
C ALA A 324 0.13 -10.28 -11.75
N ASP A 325 -0.30 -10.61 -10.53
CA ASP A 325 -1.40 -9.92 -9.86
C ASP A 325 -1.07 -8.43 -9.66
N SER A 326 -1.94 -7.56 -10.16
CA SER A 326 -1.72 -6.11 -10.21
C SER A 326 -1.48 -5.49 -8.83
N HIS A 327 -2.09 -6.00 -7.76
CA HIS A 327 -1.90 -5.51 -6.39
C HIS A 327 -0.44 -5.59 -5.93
N GLY A 328 0.23 -6.72 -6.16
CA GLY A 328 1.62 -6.91 -5.79
C GLY A 328 2.56 -6.03 -6.61
N VAL A 329 2.20 -5.82 -7.89
CA VAL A 329 2.90 -4.89 -8.79
C VAL A 329 2.72 -3.45 -8.30
N HIS A 330 1.49 -3.02 -7.98
CA HIS A 330 1.18 -1.70 -7.43
C HIS A 330 1.90 -1.46 -6.09
N ALA A 331 1.96 -2.46 -5.20
CA ALA A 331 2.69 -2.36 -3.93
C ALA A 331 4.16 -1.98 -4.14
N LEU A 332 4.83 -2.66 -5.07
CA LEU A 332 6.24 -2.38 -5.39
C LEU A 332 6.40 -1.03 -6.11
N LEU A 333 5.56 -0.76 -7.12
CA LEU A 333 5.63 0.47 -7.91
C LEU A 333 5.33 1.71 -7.06
N ALA A 334 4.41 1.65 -6.10
CA ALA A 334 4.11 2.75 -5.20
C ALA A 334 5.31 3.08 -4.28
N LEU A 335 6.05 2.07 -3.80
CA LEU A 335 7.29 2.30 -3.05
C LEU A 335 8.36 2.97 -3.93
N LEU A 336 8.54 2.50 -5.17
CA LEU A 336 9.46 3.10 -6.12
C LEU A 336 9.06 4.53 -6.50
N ALA A 337 7.77 4.79 -6.70
CA ALA A 337 7.24 6.12 -6.97
C ALA A 337 7.53 7.09 -5.82
N LEU A 338 7.33 6.62 -4.59
CA LEU A 338 7.65 7.38 -3.39
C LEU A 338 9.15 7.70 -3.29
N GLU A 339 10.02 6.71 -3.54
CA GLU A 339 11.47 6.91 -3.52
C GLU A 339 11.96 7.83 -4.65
N ALA A 340 11.33 7.76 -5.82
CA ALA A 340 11.58 8.67 -6.93
C ALA A 340 11.09 10.11 -6.65
N GLY A 341 10.21 10.28 -5.66
CA GLY A 341 9.64 11.57 -5.26
C GLY A 341 8.45 12.00 -6.11
N ALA A 342 7.71 11.04 -6.68
CA ALA A 342 6.47 11.31 -7.40
C ALA A 342 5.35 11.76 -6.44
N SER A 343 4.61 12.78 -6.84
CA SER A 343 3.47 13.32 -6.08
C SER A 343 2.16 12.66 -6.46
N LEU A 344 2.04 12.29 -7.74
CA LEU A 344 0.84 11.67 -8.31
C LEU A 344 1.20 10.26 -8.77
N TYR A 345 0.30 9.31 -8.50
CA TYR A 345 0.40 7.93 -8.94
C TYR A 345 -0.73 7.68 -9.93
N TYR A 346 -0.38 7.55 -11.21
CA TYR A 346 -1.34 7.48 -12.30
C TYR A 346 -1.63 6.02 -12.67
N VAL A 347 -2.91 5.68 -12.76
CA VAL A 347 -3.39 4.31 -13.03
C VAL A 347 -4.46 4.29 -14.10
N VAL A 348 -4.49 3.19 -14.83
CA VAL A 348 -5.44 2.90 -15.90
C VAL A 348 -6.05 1.53 -15.63
N GLU A 349 -7.33 1.35 -15.96
CA GLU A 349 -8.02 0.07 -15.91
C GLU A 349 -8.42 -0.38 -17.32
N ASP A 350 -7.43 -0.64 -18.19
CA ASP A 350 -7.68 -0.93 -19.61
C ASP A 350 -8.01 -2.41 -19.87
N SER A 351 -7.50 -3.31 -19.02
CA SER A 351 -7.72 -4.75 -19.15
C SER A 351 -8.52 -5.33 -17.98
N TYR A 352 -9.03 -6.56 -18.13
CA TYR A 352 -9.69 -7.23 -17.01
C TYR A 352 -8.72 -7.54 -15.86
N LYS A 353 -7.42 -7.66 -16.15
CA LYS A 353 -6.38 -7.86 -15.13
C LYS A 353 -6.24 -6.64 -14.22
N SER A 354 -6.35 -5.44 -14.78
CA SER A 354 -6.33 -4.17 -14.04
C SER A 354 -7.71 -3.71 -13.56
N TYR A 355 -8.74 -4.58 -13.63
CA TYR A 355 -10.03 -4.28 -13.02
C TYR A 355 -9.86 -3.89 -11.54
N ARG A 356 -10.35 -2.71 -11.17
CA ARG A 356 -10.18 -2.08 -9.83
C ARG A 356 -8.74 -1.75 -9.43
N SER A 357 -7.80 -1.63 -10.38
CA SER A 357 -6.44 -1.13 -10.12
C SER A 357 -6.45 0.23 -9.42
N THR A 358 -7.51 1.03 -9.55
CA THR A 358 -7.71 2.25 -8.76
C THR A 358 -7.68 1.98 -7.25
N ALA A 359 -8.47 1.01 -6.77
CA ALA A 359 -8.53 0.63 -5.36
C ALA A 359 -7.18 0.07 -4.86
N GLU A 360 -6.54 -0.73 -5.69
CA GLU A 360 -5.25 -1.35 -5.39
C GLU A 360 -4.14 -0.30 -5.28
N ALA A 361 -4.16 0.69 -6.17
CA ALA A 361 -3.21 1.78 -6.15
C ALA A 361 -3.47 2.73 -4.97
N ALA A 362 -4.72 2.99 -4.61
CA ALA A 362 -5.06 3.75 -3.41
C ALA A 362 -4.51 3.09 -2.15
N GLU A 363 -4.72 1.78 -2.00
CA GLU A 363 -4.15 0.96 -0.93
C GLU A 363 -2.61 0.96 -0.98
N ALA A 364 -2.00 0.77 -2.15
CA ALA A 364 -0.55 0.73 -2.32
C ALA A 364 0.13 2.07 -2.02
N VAL A 365 -0.48 3.19 -2.41
CA VAL A 365 -0.01 4.55 -2.11
C VAL A 365 -0.14 4.88 -0.63
N SER A 366 -1.25 4.46 0.00
CA SER A 366 -1.45 4.58 1.45
C SER A 366 -0.38 3.78 2.20
N TYR A 367 -0.17 2.53 1.79
CA TYR A 367 0.89 1.67 2.29
C TYR A 367 2.28 2.29 2.12
N ALA A 368 2.62 2.82 0.94
CA ALA A 368 3.91 3.47 0.71
C ALA A 368 4.10 4.70 1.60
N SER A 369 3.04 5.52 1.77
CA SER A 369 3.07 6.69 2.64
C SER A 369 3.30 6.31 4.11
N ALA A 370 2.59 5.29 4.60
CA ALA A 370 2.80 4.73 5.93
C ALA A 370 4.20 4.15 6.08
N ALA A 371 4.69 3.41 5.08
CA ALA A 371 6.03 2.82 5.09
C ALA A 371 7.12 3.87 5.15
N LYS A 372 6.96 5.01 4.45
CA LYS A 372 7.89 6.14 4.53
C LYS A 372 7.85 6.82 5.89
N ALA A 373 6.65 7.10 6.41
CA ALA A 373 6.49 7.74 7.71
C ALA A 373 7.05 6.89 8.85
N LEU A 374 6.88 5.56 8.76
CA LEU A 374 7.40 4.59 9.71
C LEU A 374 8.81 4.12 9.37
N LEU A 375 9.42 4.58 8.28
CA LEU A 375 10.74 4.11 7.82
C LEU A 375 10.84 2.56 7.81
N SER A 376 9.74 1.89 7.47
CA SER A 376 9.57 0.43 7.55
C SER A 376 8.58 -0.04 6.49
N ALA A 377 8.98 -1.00 5.67
CA ALA A 377 8.08 -1.67 4.72
C ALA A 377 7.16 -2.72 5.38
N ARG A 378 7.33 -3.00 6.69
CA ARG A 378 6.48 -3.96 7.41
C ARG A 378 5.35 -3.21 8.09
N ILE A 379 4.27 -2.98 7.36
CA ILE A 379 3.04 -2.40 7.86
C ILE A 379 2.02 -3.53 8.06
N PRO A 380 1.51 -3.77 9.27
CA PRO A 380 0.44 -4.74 9.47
C PRO A 380 -0.85 -4.28 8.76
N PHE A 381 -1.69 -5.22 8.32
CA PHE A 381 -3.04 -5.01 7.76
C PHE A 381 -3.18 -4.58 6.28
N THR A 382 -2.18 -4.79 5.40
CA THR A 382 -2.38 -4.50 3.97
C THR A 382 -3.31 -5.52 3.29
N ARG A 383 -4.19 -5.04 2.39
CA ARG A 383 -5.16 -5.89 1.66
C ARG A 383 -4.69 -6.31 0.25
N LEU A 384 -3.41 -6.11 -0.06
CA LEU A 384 -2.82 -6.28 -1.41
C LEU A 384 -2.64 -7.75 -1.86
N PHE A 385 -3.25 -8.74 -1.19
CA PHE A 385 -3.11 -10.16 -1.52
C PHE A 385 -4.45 -10.78 -1.96
N VAL A 386 -4.75 -10.64 -3.26
CA VAL A 386 -5.93 -11.18 -3.95
C VAL A 386 -5.49 -11.83 -5.26
N VAL A 387 -5.91 -13.08 -5.49
CA VAL A 387 -5.59 -13.84 -6.72
C VAL A 387 -6.51 -13.36 -7.84
N LYS A 388 -5.97 -12.89 -8.97
CA LYS A 388 -6.73 -12.45 -10.16
C LYS A 388 -6.58 -13.43 -11.34
N GLN A 389 -7.44 -13.27 -12.35
CA GLN A 389 -7.35 -14.00 -13.61
C GLN A 389 -7.36 -13.03 -14.82
N PRO A 390 -6.65 -13.35 -15.92
CA PRO A 390 -6.46 -12.41 -17.03
C PRO A 390 -7.70 -12.22 -17.91
N ARG A 391 -8.64 -13.17 -17.91
CA ARG A 391 -9.84 -13.13 -18.76
C ARG A 391 -11.09 -12.87 -17.92
N LYS A 392 -11.98 -12.02 -18.45
CA LYS A 392 -13.31 -11.82 -17.89
C LYS A 392 -14.05 -13.17 -17.84
N PRO A 393 -14.70 -13.54 -16.73
CA PRO A 393 -15.57 -14.70 -16.69
C PRO A 393 -16.63 -14.63 -17.80
N PRO A 394 -16.99 -15.76 -18.43
CA PRO A 394 -18.08 -15.78 -19.40
C PRO A 394 -19.37 -15.26 -18.75
N LYS A 395 -20.24 -14.63 -19.55
CA LYS A 395 -21.58 -14.27 -19.05
C LYS A 395 -22.29 -15.56 -18.63
N PRO A 396 -22.97 -15.59 -17.47
CA PRO A 396 -23.71 -16.76 -17.05
C PRO A 396 -24.80 -17.06 -18.09
N VAL A 397 -24.96 -18.34 -18.44
CA VAL A 397 -26.09 -18.80 -19.23
C VAL A 397 -27.32 -18.76 -18.33
N HIS A 398 -28.38 -18.12 -18.83
CA HIS A 398 -29.64 -18.00 -18.13
C HIS A 398 -30.59 -19.12 -18.59
N PRO A 399 -30.69 -20.24 -17.86
CA PRO A 399 -31.64 -21.30 -18.24
C PRO A 399 -33.08 -20.78 -18.16
N GLU A 400 -33.94 -21.35 -19.00
CA GLU A 400 -35.39 -21.16 -18.91
C GLU A 400 -35.93 -21.84 -17.65
N GLY A 401 -36.95 -21.25 -17.02
CA GLY A 401 -37.58 -21.80 -15.82
C GLY A 401 -37.97 -20.74 -14.79
N GLU A 402 -38.62 -21.20 -13.71
CA GLU A 402 -38.95 -20.38 -12.55
C GLU A 402 -37.69 -19.84 -11.87
N ARG A 403 -37.73 -18.57 -11.46
CA ARG A 403 -36.65 -17.94 -10.71
C ARG A 403 -37.18 -17.49 -9.35
N VAL A 404 -36.68 -18.15 -8.31
CA VAL A 404 -36.97 -17.77 -6.93
C VAL A 404 -35.78 -16.95 -6.41
N SER A 405 -36.05 -15.71 -5.99
CA SER A 405 -35.07 -14.89 -5.28
C SER A 405 -35.00 -15.35 -3.83
N VAL A 406 -33.84 -15.81 -3.38
CA VAL A 406 -33.63 -16.33 -2.03
C VAL A 406 -32.78 -15.34 -1.22
N GLY A 407 -33.34 -14.83 -0.13
CA GLY A 407 -32.61 -13.99 0.84
C GLY A 407 -31.89 -14.83 1.90
N TYR A 408 -31.52 -14.19 3.02
CA TYR A 408 -30.94 -14.90 4.16
C TYR A 408 -31.95 -15.88 4.77
N ILE A 409 -31.52 -17.13 4.95
CA ILE A 409 -32.28 -18.18 5.66
C ILE A 409 -31.45 -18.55 6.90
N PRO A 410 -31.98 -18.36 8.13
CA PRO A 410 -31.26 -18.72 9.35
C PRO A 410 -30.94 -20.22 9.41
N PRO A 411 -29.74 -20.60 9.89
CA PRO A 411 -29.34 -22.00 9.94
C PRO A 411 -30.08 -22.75 11.05
N ALA A 412 -30.47 -23.99 10.78
CA ALA A 412 -30.95 -24.92 11.80
C ALA A 412 -29.76 -25.64 12.48
N MET A 413 -29.74 -25.62 13.82
CA MET A 413 -28.72 -26.37 14.57
C MET A 413 -28.94 -27.88 14.43
N ASP A 414 -27.85 -28.60 14.22
CA ASP A 414 -27.88 -30.06 14.10
C ASP A 414 -27.92 -30.75 15.47
N ASN A 415 -28.74 -31.79 15.59
CA ASN A 415 -28.84 -32.58 16.81
C ASN A 415 -27.75 -33.65 16.94
N ALA A 416 -27.05 -33.97 15.84
CA ALA A 416 -26.02 -35.01 15.78
C ALA A 416 -24.70 -34.60 16.45
N GLY A 417 -24.39 -33.30 16.50
CA GLY A 417 -23.11 -32.79 17.00
C GLY A 417 -22.65 -31.52 16.29
N TYR A 418 -21.39 -31.13 16.48
CA TYR A 418 -20.76 -30.00 15.79
C TYR A 418 -19.40 -30.38 15.19
N ALA A 419 -18.97 -29.65 14.17
CA ALA A 419 -17.68 -29.84 13.52
C ALA A 419 -16.71 -28.69 13.82
N HIS A 420 -15.45 -29.04 13.99
CA HIS A 420 -14.34 -28.10 14.06
C HIS A 420 -13.33 -28.45 12.96
N ILE A 421 -12.99 -27.46 12.14
CA ILE A 421 -12.03 -27.64 11.05
C ILE A 421 -10.74 -26.90 11.38
N GLN A 422 -9.61 -27.52 11.07
CA GLN A 422 -8.28 -26.93 11.20
C GLN A 422 -7.45 -27.26 9.98
N VAL A 423 -6.47 -26.41 9.67
CA VAL A 423 -5.53 -26.61 8.57
C VAL A 423 -4.13 -26.76 9.15
N ASP A 424 -3.51 -27.90 8.88
CA ASP A 424 -2.11 -28.15 9.21
C ASP A 424 -1.26 -27.87 7.97
N HIS A 425 -0.65 -26.70 7.93
CA HIS A 425 0.18 -26.26 6.80
C HIS A 425 1.52 -27.00 6.72
N GLU A 426 2.06 -27.49 7.84
CA GLU A 426 3.34 -28.22 7.84
C GLU A 426 3.17 -29.62 7.24
N ARG A 427 2.10 -30.32 7.63
CA ARG A 427 1.76 -31.65 7.10
C ARG A 427 1.01 -31.56 5.77
N GLY A 428 0.46 -30.39 5.45
CA GLY A 428 -0.32 -30.15 4.25
C GLY A 428 -1.63 -30.95 4.24
N VAL A 429 -2.37 -30.93 5.34
CA VAL A 429 -3.64 -31.66 5.51
C VAL A 429 -4.71 -30.78 6.18
N ILE A 430 -5.97 -31.06 5.88
CA ILE A 430 -7.13 -30.51 6.58
C ILE A 430 -7.55 -31.53 7.64
N MET A 431 -7.77 -31.06 8.86
CA MET A 431 -8.29 -31.84 9.98
C MET A 431 -9.74 -31.46 10.24
N LEU A 432 -10.66 -32.41 10.06
CA LEU A 432 -12.08 -32.28 10.37
C LEU A 432 -12.38 -33.07 11.63
N THR A 433 -12.57 -32.39 12.76
CA THR A 433 -12.96 -33.03 14.02
C THR A 433 -14.45 -32.89 14.22
N PHE A 434 -15.17 -34.01 14.35
CA PHE A 434 -16.59 -34.02 14.68
C PHE A 434 -16.80 -34.44 16.12
N TYR A 435 -17.64 -33.68 16.83
CA TYR A 435 -18.01 -33.89 18.22
C TYR A 435 -19.46 -34.38 18.27
N PRO A 436 -19.70 -35.71 18.29
CA PRO A 436 -21.05 -36.25 18.32
C PRO A 436 -21.73 -36.00 19.68
N ARG A 437 -23.04 -35.83 19.67
CA ARG A 437 -23.83 -35.65 20.90
C ARG A 437 -23.86 -36.97 21.69
N GLY A 438 -23.03 -37.07 22.73
CA GLY A 438 -22.96 -38.25 23.61
C GLY A 438 -21.95 -39.31 23.16
N GLY A 439 -20.86 -38.92 22.48
CA GLY A 439 -19.77 -39.82 22.12
C GLY A 439 -18.42 -39.12 22.07
N GLU A 440 -17.37 -39.89 21.80
CA GLU A 440 -16.01 -39.36 21.67
C GLU A 440 -15.80 -38.63 20.34
N PRO A 441 -15.01 -37.54 20.32
CA PRO A 441 -14.68 -36.83 19.10
C PRO A 441 -13.90 -37.71 18.13
N VAL A 442 -14.15 -37.51 16.84
CA VAL A 442 -13.44 -38.21 15.76
C VAL A 442 -12.85 -37.20 14.78
N THR A 443 -11.55 -37.28 14.57
CA THR A 443 -10.84 -36.46 13.58
C THR A 443 -10.59 -37.24 12.30
N PHE A 444 -11.02 -36.68 11.18
CA PHE A 444 -10.72 -37.12 9.83
C PHE A 444 -9.65 -36.20 9.24
N GLU A 445 -8.54 -36.76 8.78
CA GLU A 445 -7.44 -36.00 8.19
C GLU A 445 -7.29 -36.32 6.70
N GLY A 446 -7.05 -35.31 5.87
CA GLY A 446 -6.85 -35.52 4.45
C GLY A 446 -6.74 -34.23 3.65
N ARG A 447 -6.40 -34.38 2.37
CA ARG A 447 -6.20 -33.24 1.44
C ARG A 447 -7.43 -32.89 0.61
N LYS A 448 -8.43 -33.78 0.57
CA LYS A 448 -9.60 -33.63 -0.29
C LYS A 448 -10.85 -33.37 0.55
N PRO A 449 -11.38 -32.13 0.58
CA PRO A 449 -12.62 -31.76 1.27
C PRO A 449 -13.78 -32.73 1.05
N THR A 450 -14.02 -33.09 -0.20
CA THR A 450 -15.13 -33.98 -0.59
C THR A 450 -14.98 -35.38 0.01
N SER A 451 -13.75 -35.86 0.22
CA SER A 451 -13.50 -37.16 0.84
C SER A 451 -13.69 -37.09 2.36
N LEU A 452 -13.28 -36.00 3.00
CA LEU A 452 -13.51 -35.74 4.43
C LEU A 452 -15.00 -35.65 4.74
N LEU A 453 -15.76 -34.89 3.94
CA LEU A 453 -17.21 -34.79 4.11
C LEU A 453 -17.91 -36.14 3.92
N ARG A 454 -17.54 -36.92 2.90
CA ARG A 454 -18.10 -38.27 2.68
C ARG A 454 -17.77 -39.22 3.83
N ALA A 455 -16.55 -39.17 4.37
CA ALA A 455 -16.16 -39.98 5.51
C ALA A 455 -16.96 -39.63 6.76
N LEU A 456 -17.20 -38.33 6.99
CA LEU A 456 -18.04 -37.84 8.08
C LEU A 456 -19.48 -38.35 7.93
N THR A 457 -20.13 -38.08 6.80
CA THR A 457 -21.56 -38.40 6.60
C THR A 457 -21.82 -39.91 6.48
N SER A 458 -20.81 -40.70 6.15
CA SER A 458 -20.90 -42.17 6.20
C SER A 458 -20.84 -42.73 7.62
N ARG A 459 -20.28 -41.97 8.58
CA ARG A 459 -20.07 -42.41 9.97
C ARG A 459 -21.08 -41.82 10.94
N PHE A 460 -21.57 -40.62 10.70
CA PHE A 460 -22.46 -39.89 11.59
C PHE A 460 -23.72 -39.41 10.85
N PRO A 461 -24.89 -39.41 11.51
CA PRO A 461 -26.16 -38.99 10.92
C PRO A 461 -26.29 -37.46 10.88
N VAL A 462 -25.34 -36.79 10.22
CA VAL A 462 -25.32 -35.33 10.04
C VAL A 462 -26.44 -34.93 9.07
N SER A 463 -27.20 -33.91 9.43
CA SER A 463 -28.27 -33.36 8.59
C SER A 463 -27.72 -32.79 7.27
N CYS A 464 -28.56 -32.72 6.24
CA CYS A 464 -28.15 -32.16 4.94
C CYS A 464 -27.68 -30.71 5.04
N GLU A 465 -28.31 -29.90 5.90
CA GLU A 465 -27.96 -28.49 6.11
C GLU A 465 -26.58 -28.34 6.75
N HIS A 466 -26.31 -29.11 7.80
CA HIS A 466 -25.02 -29.10 8.47
C HIS A 466 -23.90 -29.71 7.60
N ALA A 467 -24.20 -30.75 6.83
CA ALA A 467 -23.27 -31.27 5.82
C ALA A 467 -22.94 -30.21 4.75
N GLY A 468 -23.92 -29.39 4.36
CA GLY A 468 -23.74 -28.24 3.47
C GLY A 468 -22.80 -27.20 4.07
N TYR A 469 -23.00 -26.81 5.33
CA TYR A 469 -22.12 -25.90 6.06
C TYR A 469 -20.69 -26.44 6.20
N ILE A 470 -20.53 -27.71 6.61
CA ILE A 470 -19.22 -28.35 6.73
C ILE A 470 -18.53 -28.40 5.36
N GLY A 471 -19.28 -28.68 4.28
CA GLY A 471 -18.76 -28.64 2.92
C GLY A 471 -18.24 -27.25 2.52
N TYR A 472 -18.98 -26.19 2.86
CA TYR A 472 -18.57 -24.80 2.65
C TYR A 472 -17.27 -24.47 3.40
N GLU A 473 -17.18 -24.81 4.68
CA GLU A 473 -15.99 -24.56 5.49
C GLU A 473 -14.78 -25.42 5.07
N LEU A 474 -15.00 -26.66 4.64
CA LEU A 474 -13.91 -27.48 4.08
C LEU A 474 -13.39 -26.93 2.74
N ALA A 475 -14.25 -26.34 1.91
CA ALA A 475 -13.81 -25.67 0.68
C ALA A 475 -12.94 -24.43 1.00
N LYS A 476 -13.32 -23.65 2.03
CA LYS A 476 -12.48 -22.56 2.56
C LYS A 476 -11.14 -23.08 3.08
N ALA A 477 -11.14 -24.16 3.85
CA ALA A 477 -9.91 -24.78 4.36
C ALA A 477 -8.99 -25.27 3.23
N GLU A 478 -9.53 -25.79 2.12
CA GLU A 478 -8.76 -26.17 0.92
C GLU A 478 -8.11 -24.96 0.25
N ILE A 479 -8.84 -23.85 0.10
CA ILE A 479 -8.29 -22.60 -0.42
C ILE A 479 -7.19 -22.07 0.51
N ALA A 480 -7.42 -22.08 1.82
CA ALA A 480 -6.44 -21.63 2.81
C ALA A 480 -5.16 -22.46 2.74
N LEU A 481 -5.28 -23.79 2.64
CA LEU A 481 -4.14 -24.69 2.48
C LEU A 481 -3.38 -24.44 1.18
N LEU A 482 -4.10 -24.27 0.06
CA LEU A 482 -3.51 -24.00 -1.26
C LEU A 482 -2.74 -22.67 -1.27
N LEU A 483 -3.26 -21.64 -0.61
CA LEU A 483 -2.69 -20.30 -0.57
C LEU A 483 -1.69 -20.09 0.58
N GLY A 484 -1.53 -21.07 1.48
CA GLY A 484 -0.72 -20.92 2.70
C GLY A 484 -1.26 -19.85 3.67
N LYS A 485 -2.57 -19.58 3.65
CA LYS A 485 -3.22 -18.59 4.52
C LYS A 485 -3.77 -19.24 5.79
N THR A 486 -3.79 -18.47 6.87
CA THR A 486 -4.50 -18.86 8.10
C THR A 486 -5.97 -19.11 7.80
N TYR A 487 -6.45 -20.31 8.16
CA TYR A 487 -7.86 -20.63 8.18
C TYR A 487 -8.44 -20.30 9.57
N ILE A 488 -9.52 -19.52 9.59
CA ILE A 488 -10.36 -19.29 10.76
C ILE A 488 -11.78 -19.65 10.33
N GLN A 489 -12.40 -20.58 11.05
CA GLN A 489 -13.77 -21.02 10.77
C GLN A 489 -14.72 -19.82 10.87
N ASP A 490 -15.71 -19.76 9.98
CA ASP A 490 -16.67 -18.65 9.85
C ASP A 490 -16.08 -17.31 9.37
N SER A 491 -14.75 -17.16 9.27
CA SER A 491 -14.12 -15.95 8.70
C SER A 491 -13.76 -16.14 7.21
N PRO A 492 -13.82 -15.09 6.37
CA PRO A 492 -13.37 -15.17 4.99
C PRO A 492 -11.88 -15.51 4.87
N VAL A 493 -11.52 -16.38 3.91
CA VAL A 493 -10.10 -16.72 3.62
C VAL A 493 -9.41 -15.66 2.75
N ILE A 494 -10.19 -14.94 1.94
CA ILE A 494 -9.71 -13.88 1.06
C ILE A 494 -10.59 -12.65 1.29
N VAL A 495 -9.96 -11.57 1.76
CA VAL A 495 -10.61 -10.26 1.94
C VAL A 495 -10.03 -9.30 0.90
N PRO A 496 -10.73 -9.06 -0.23
CA PRO A 496 -10.20 -8.20 -1.29
C PRO A 496 -10.27 -6.73 -0.91
N VAL A 497 -9.42 -5.85 -1.45
CA VAL A 497 -9.36 -4.40 -1.10
C VAL A 497 -10.74 -3.71 -1.18
N TRP A 498 -11.61 -4.16 -2.07
CA TRP A 498 -12.93 -3.59 -2.35
C TRP A 498 -14.12 -4.23 -1.60
N GLY A 499 -13.88 -5.08 -0.61
CA GLY A 499 -14.93 -5.56 0.30
C GLY A 499 -15.04 -4.68 1.55
N GLU A 500 -16.18 -4.68 2.23
CA GLU A 500 -16.24 -4.14 3.60
C GLU A 500 -15.35 -5.03 4.50
N PRO A 501 -14.53 -4.45 5.39
CA PRO A 501 -13.93 -5.24 6.46
C PRO A 501 -15.08 -5.79 7.31
N ASP A 502 -15.12 -7.11 7.52
CA ASP A 502 -16.11 -7.70 8.43
C ASP A 502 -16.00 -7.02 9.79
N GLU A 503 -17.08 -6.37 10.26
CA GLU A 503 -17.17 -5.82 11.62
C GLU A 503 -17.22 -6.92 12.71
N GLY A 504 -16.94 -8.18 12.36
CA GLY A 504 -17.23 -9.35 13.19
C GLY A 504 -16.21 -10.50 13.15
N GLY A 505 -14.92 -10.26 12.93
CA GLY A 505 -13.90 -11.32 12.97
C GLY A 505 -12.66 -10.92 13.76
N CYS A 506 -12.67 -11.25 15.07
CA CYS A 506 -11.59 -11.17 16.09
C CYS A 506 -10.29 -10.41 15.75
#